data_AF-A0A2B7YBP7-F1
#
_entry.id   AF-A0A2B7YBP7-F1
#
_cell.length_a   1.000
_cell.length_b   1.000
_cell.length_c   1.000
_cell.angle_alpha   90.00
_cell.angle_beta   90.00
_cell.angle_gamma   90.00
#
_symmetry.space_group_name_H-M   'P 1'
#
loop_
_entity.id
_entity.type
_entity.pdbx_description
1 polymer ?
#
loop_
_entity_poly.entity_id
_entity_poly.type
_entity_poly.pdbx_seq_one_letter_code
_entity_poly.pdbx_strand_id
1 'polypeptide(L)'
;MPAAYELRPGGDVKNKKQNMAELKLRRLNELNIRLKEDLERPRVKVSDASMSLINYCNNTRDFMVPSVWGQIDKREDPYAPQQSGGCCMIM
;
A
#
# COMPACT_ATOMS: atom_id res chain seq x y z
N MET A 1 -4.00 -69.46 -22.03
CA MET A 1 -3.44 -68.32 -21.26
C MET A 1 -3.61 -67.06 -22.12
N PRO A 2 -4.59 -66.19 -21.85
CA PRO A 2 -4.82 -65.01 -22.69
C PRO A 2 -3.87 -63.87 -22.28
N ALA A 3 -3.39 -63.15 -23.28
CA ALA A 3 -2.64 -61.91 -23.17
C ALA A 3 -3.60 -60.76 -22.84
N ALA A 4 -3.32 -59.99 -21.79
CA ALA A 4 -4.03 -58.74 -21.54
C ALA A 4 -3.21 -57.85 -20.58
N TYR A 5 -2.02 -57.40 -21.01
CA TYR A 5 -1.50 -56.15 -20.49
C TYR A 5 -2.29 -55.02 -21.17
N GLU A 6 -3.52 -54.78 -20.70
CA GLU A 6 -4.30 -53.64 -21.15
C GLU A 6 -3.63 -52.36 -20.67
N LEU A 7 -3.03 -51.63 -21.60
CA LEU A 7 -2.64 -50.24 -21.40
C LEU A 7 -3.92 -49.44 -21.12
N ARG A 8 -4.12 -49.07 -19.84
CA ARG A 8 -5.20 -48.16 -19.43
C ARG A 8 -5.20 -46.93 -20.36
N PRO A 9 -6.33 -46.56 -20.97
CA PRO A 9 -6.37 -45.41 -21.85
C PRO A 9 -6.14 -44.15 -21.01
N GLY A 10 -5.03 -43.46 -21.25
CA GLY A 10 -4.71 -42.17 -20.66
C GLY A 10 -5.63 -41.06 -21.17
N GLY A 11 -6.91 -41.12 -20.81
CA GLY A 11 -7.96 -40.18 -21.22
C GLY A 11 -7.88 -38.81 -20.52
N ASP A 12 -7.23 -38.72 -19.36
CA ASP A 12 -7.34 -37.52 -18.52
C ASP A 12 -6.24 -36.48 -18.75
N VAL A 13 -5.14 -36.84 -19.41
CA VAL A 13 -4.00 -35.93 -19.60
C VAL A 13 -4.35 -34.81 -20.58
N LYS A 14 -5.09 -35.10 -21.66
CA LYS A 14 -5.54 -34.09 -22.63
C LYS A 14 -6.57 -33.15 -22.00
N ASN A 15 -7.51 -33.69 -21.24
CA ASN A 15 -8.57 -32.92 -20.59
C ASN A 15 -8.03 -32.01 -19.48
N LYS A 16 -7.07 -32.51 -18.67
CA LYS A 16 -6.38 -31.70 -17.64
C LYS A 16 -5.50 -30.61 -18.26
N LYS A 17 -4.86 -30.87 -19.41
CA LYS A 17 -4.12 -29.86 -20.17
C LYS A 17 -5.04 -28.78 -20.76
N GLN A 18 -6.20 -29.14 -21.27
CA GLN A 18 -7.22 -28.19 -21.75
C GLN A 18 -7.76 -27.32 -20.60
N ASN A 19 -8.07 -27.93 -19.45
CA ASN A 19 -8.49 -27.20 -18.24
C ASN A 19 -7.41 -26.21 -17.75
N MET A 20 -6.13 -26.61 -17.75
CA MET A 20 -5.03 -25.69 -17.42
C MET A 20 -4.84 -24.57 -18.45
N ALA A 21 -5.09 -24.84 -19.74
CA ALA A 21 -5.03 -23.82 -20.79
C ALA A 21 -6.14 -22.77 -20.60
N GLU A 22 -7.36 -23.21 -20.29
CA GLU A 22 -8.50 -22.34 -20.03
C GLU A 22 -8.30 -21.50 -18.76
N LEU A 23 -7.81 -22.10 -17.67
CA LEU A 23 -7.47 -21.38 -16.44
C LEU A 23 -6.37 -20.33 -16.66
N LYS A 24 -5.33 -20.65 -17.45
CA LYS A 24 -4.28 -19.69 -17.81
C LYS A 24 -4.83 -18.54 -18.64
N LEU A 25 -5.68 -18.84 -19.61
CA LEU A 25 -6.33 -17.83 -20.45
C LEU A 25 -7.18 -16.87 -19.60
N ARG A 26 -7.98 -17.42 -18.67
CA ARG A 26 -8.77 -16.62 -17.74
C ARG A 26 -7.89 -15.68 -16.90
N ARG A 27 -6.81 -16.20 -16.31
CA ARG A 27 -5.85 -15.39 -15.53
C ARG A 27 -5.20 -14.28 -16.36
N LEU A 28 -4.84 -14.58 -17.61
CA LEU A 28 -4.27 -13.59 -18.52
C LEU A 28 -5.28 -12.49 -18.86
N ASN A 29 -6.54 -12.84 -19.10
CA ASN A 29 -7.59 -11.87 -19.34
C ASN A 29 -7.86 -11.00 -18.11
N GLU A 30 -7.94 -11.60 -16.92
CA GLU A 30 -8.07 -10.87 -15.65
C GLU A 30 -6.89 -9.88 -15.44
N LEU A 31 -5.66 -10.30 -15.74
CA LEU A 31 -4.50 -9.42 -15.68
C LEU A 31 -4.56 -8.31 -16.75
N ASN A 32 -4.97 -8.64 -17.97
CA ASN A 32 -5.10 -7.65 -19.05
C ASN A 32 -6.10 -6.55 -18.70
N ILE A 33 -7.23 -6.92 -18.06
CA ILE A 33 -8.22 -5.96 -17.57
C ILE A 33 -7.59 -5.01 -16.55
N ARG A 34 -6.92 -5.54 -15.51
CA ARG A 34 -6.25 -4.72 -14.49
C ARG A 34 -5.20 -3.77 -15.07
N LEU A 35 -4.41 -4.27 -16.04
CA LEU A 35 -3.39 -3.45 -16.70
C LEU A 35 -4.01 -2.33 -17.55
N LYS A 36 -5.16 -2.58 -18.19
CA LYS A 36 -5.91 -1.54 -18.92
C LYS A 36 -6.46 -0.48 -17.96
N GLU A 37 -7.02 -0.90 -16.82
CA GLU A 37 -7.50 0.02 -15.78
C GLU A 37 -6.36 0.92 -15.25
N ASP A 38 -5.17 0.33 -14.98
CA ASP A 38 -3.99 1.10 -14.52
C ASP A 38 -3.41 2.00 -15.62
N LEU A 39 -3.53 1.61 -16.89
CA LEU A 39 -3.12 2.43 -18.03
C LEU A 39 -4.02 3.64 -18.20
N GLU A 40 -5.33 3.47 -18.02
CA GLU A 40 -6.35 4.51 -18.16
C GLU A 40 -6.41 5.46 -16.95
N ARG A 41 -5.79 5.10 -15.81
CA ARG A 41 -5.76 5.96 -14.62
C ARG A 41 -5.16 7.34 -14.96
N PRO A 42 -5.88 8.45 -14.69
CA PRO A 42 -5.38 9.79 -14.96
C PRO A 42 -4.13 10.08 -14.11
N ARG A 43 -3.13 10.71 -14.73
CA ARG A 43 -1.85 11.06 -14.10
C ARG A 43 -1.67 12.57 -14.11
N VAL A 44 -1.05 13.09 -13.06
CA VAL A 44 -0.60 14.47 -12.97
C VAL A 44 0.87 14.57 -13.33
N LYS A 45 1.33 15.74 -13.80
CA LYS A 45 2.76 15.96 -14.04
C LYS A 45 3.50 15.94 -12.71
N VAL A 46 4.72 15.42 -12.73
CA VAL A 46 5.57 15.36 -11.54
C VAL A 46 5.85 16.76 -11.00
N SER A 47 6.08 17.75 -11.87
CA SER A 47 6.25 19.16 -11.47
C SER A 47 5.10 19.67 -10.61
N ASP A 48 3.87 19.38 -11.03
CA ASP A 48 2.65 19.89 -10.39
C ASP A 48 2.40 19.17 -9.07
N ALA A 49 2.62 17.85 -9.04
CA ALA A 49 2.55 17.06 -7.81
C ALA A 49 3.60 17.52 -6.78
N SER A 50 4.85 17.74 -7.20
CA SER A 50 5.91 18.24 -6.33
C SER A 50 5.59 19.63 -5.77
N MET A 51 5.07 20.53 -6.60
CA MET A 51 4.66 21.86 -6.15
C MET A 51 3.52 21.78 -5.13
N SER A 52 2.54 20.89 -5.37
CA SER A 52 1.45 20.65 -4.42
C SER A 52 1.94 20.17 -3.06
N LEU A 53 2.94 19.26 -3.04
CA LEU A 53 3.54 18.77 -1.79
C LEU A 53 4.29 19.88 -1.06
N ILE A 54 5.11 20.67 -1.78
CA ILE A 54 5.84 21.80 -1.20
C ILE A 54 4.86 22.80 -0.58
N ASN A 55 3.81 23.16 -1.31
CA ASN A 55 2.78 24.08 -0.83
C ASN A 55 2.08 23.55 0.43
N TYR A 56 1.75 22.25 0.47
CA TYR A 56 1.15 21.65 1.65
C TYR A 56 2.09 21.72 2.86
N CYS A 57 3.35 21.34 2.68
CA CYS A 57 4.37 21.36 3.74
C CYS A 57 4.73 22.77 4.21
N ASN A 58 4.57 23.80 3.37
CA ASN A 58 4.85 25.19 3.75
C ASN A 58 3.66 25.90 4.41
N ASN A 59 2.45 25.36 4.29
CA ASN A 59 1.24 25.97 4.85
C ASN A 59 0.69 25.19 6.05
N THR A 60 1.14 23.96 6.26
CA THR A 60 0.72 23.11 7.39
C THR A 60 1.79 23.12 8.46
N ARG A 61 1.50 23.75 9.60
CA ARG A 61 2.43 23.83 10.72
C ARG A 61 2.73 22.44 11.28
N ASP A 62 4.01 22.10 11.39
CA ASP A 62 4.49 20.87 12.02
C ASP A 62 5.33 21.18 13.25
N PHE A 63 4.82 20.76 14.41
CA PHE A 63 5.45 20.96 15.71
C PHE A 63 6.72 20.13 15.91
N MET A 64 6.92 19.06 15.13
CA MET A 64 8.12 18.22 15.14
C MET A 64 9.28 18.81 14.32
N VAL A 65 9.06 19.93 13.60
CA VAL A 65 10.12 20.63 12.84
C VAL A 65 10.31 22.07 13.35
N PRO A 66 10.86 22.27 14.56
CA PRO A 66 11.02 23.61 15.14
C PRO A 66 11.99 24.51 14.39
N SER A 67 12.87 23.96 13.55
CA SER A 67 13.80 24.75 12.72
C SER A 67 13.09 25.60 11.66
N VAL A 68 11.90 25.16 11.23
CA VAL A 68 11.09 25.87 10.22
C VAL A 68 9.91 26.58 10.88
N TRP A 69 9.26 25.93 11.85
CA TRP A 69 8.01 26.40 12.46
C TRP A 69 8.16 27.10 13.81
N GLY A 70 9.38 27.15 14.35
CA GLY A 70 9.67 27.67 15.69
C GLY A 70 9.36 26.67 16.79
N GLN A 71 9.85 26.96 17.99
CA GLN A 71 9.58 26.16 19.19
C GLN A 71 8.10 26.28 19.59
N ILE A 72 7.55 25.19 20.09
CA ILE A 72 6.18 25.16 20.64
C ILE A 72 6.21 25.87 22.00
N ASP A 73 5.25 26.74 22.27
CA ASP A 73 5.11 27.29 23.62
C ASP A 73 4.68 26.15 24.56
N LYS A 74 5.25 26.10 25.76
CA LYS A 74 4.91 25.10 26.79
C LYS A 74 3.43 25.12 27.17
N ARG A 75 2.73 26.21 26.89
CA ARG A 75 1.27 26.34 27.10
C ARG A 75 0.45 25.62 26.04
N GLU A 76 1.00 25.47 24.84
CA GLU A 76 0.35 24.84 23.69
C GLU A 76 0.70 23.36 23.56
N ASP A 77 1.76 22.90 24.24
CA ASP A 77 2.17 21.51 24.32
C ASP A 77 1.39 20.76 25.42
N PRO A 78 0.47 19.83 25.08
CA PRO A 78 -0.30 19.06 26.06
C PRO A 78 0.56 18.13 26.93
N TYR A 79 1.78 17.85 26.49
CA TYR A 79 2.75 17.01 27.19
C TYR A 79 3.80 17.82 27.95
N ALA A 80 3.73 19.15 27.92
CA ALA A 80 4.61 19.97 28.73
C ALA A 80 4.39 19.62 30.22
N PRO A 81 5.46 19.44 30.99
CA PRO A 81 5.32 19.20 32.42
C PRO A 81 4.58 20.39 33.02
N GLN A 82 3.42 20.14 33.63
CA GLN A 82 2.76 21.17 34.41
C GLN A 82 3.75 21.64 35.46
N GLN A 83 3.93 22.96 35.56
CA GLN A 83 4.74 23.53 36.62
C GLN A 83 4.15 23.06 37.95
N SER A 84 4.80 22.06 38.54
CA SER A 84 4.64 21.69 39.94
C SER A 84 5.15 22.89 40.76
N GLY A 85 4.30 23.91 40.86
CA GLY A 85 4.44 24.96 41.84
C GLY A 85 4.35 24.30 43.20
N GLY A 86 5.42 24.42 43.97
CA GLY A 86 5.62 23.70 45.22
C GLY A 86 4.45 23.83 46.18
N CYS A 87 3.97 22.70 46.68
CA CYS A 87 3.16 22.62 47.88
C CYS A 87 3.41 21.27 48.56
N CYS A 88 4.64 21.07 49.06
CA CYS A 88 4.98 20.05 50.06
C CYS A 88 6.34 20.43 50.67
N MET A 89 6.35 21.17 51.79
CA MET A 89 7.46 21.10 52.74
C MET A 89 7.23 19.86 53.60
N ILE A 90 8.22 18.97 53.67
CA ILE A 90 8.27 17.92 54.69
C ILE A 90 9.40 18.31 55.65
N MET A 91 9.02 18.65 56.89
CA MET A 91 9.89 18.51 58.06
C MET A 91 10.09 17.03 58.36
#